data_AF-A0A2W6AIW9-F1
#
_entry.id   AF-A0A2W6AIW9-F1
#
_cell.length_a   1.000
_cell.length_b   1.000
_cell.length_c   1.000
_cell.angle_alpha   90.00
_cell.angle_beta   90.00
_cell.angle_gamma   90.00
#
_symmetry.space_group_name_H-M   'P 1'
#
loop_
_entity.id
_entity.type
_entity.pdbx_description
1 polymer ?
#
loop_
_entity_poly.entity_id
_entity_poly.type
_entity_poly.pdbx_seq_one_letter_code
_entity_poly.pdbx_strand_id
1 'polypeptide(L)'
;MQLRCAPRESISRLGGLPWRDRLPQDIRQTCADAGAAGICVHHWVVSEQLVEEAHRLALHVNTWTVNNPLAARMMAGAGVDSITTDRVDLVRLALRSQSEPSRSAELRSSVREAVRTAPR
;
A
#
# COMPACT_ATOMS: atom_id res chain seq x y z
N MET A 1 3.96 -16.05 26.68
CA MET A 1 5.20 -16.30 25.93
C MET A 1 4.89 -16.10 24.45
N GLN A 2 5.20 -14.91 23.92
CA GLN A 2 4.85 -14.53 22.55
C GLN A 2 5.67 -15.36 21.56
N LEU A 3 5.00 -15.94 20.57
CA LEU A 3 5.63 -16.75 19.53
C LEU A 3 6.61 -15.87 18.75
N ARG A 4 7.87 -16.31 18.75
CA ARG A 4 9.01 -15.73 18.03
C ARG A 4 8.65 -15.55 16.55
N CYS A 5 9.11 -14.44 15.95
CA CYS A 5 9.04 -14.16 14.51
C CYS A 5 9.12 -15.44 13.68
N ALA A 6 8.09 -15.69 12.87
CA ALA A 6 8.08 -16.84 11.97
C ALA A 6 9.23 -16.68 10.95
N PRO A 7 10.21 -17.61 10.87
CA PRO A 7 11.36 -17.52 9.95
C PRO A 7 10.98 -17.43 8.46
N ARG A 8 9.72 -17.74 8.13
CA ARG A 8 9.17 -17.77 6.78
C ARG A 8 9.02 -16.37 6.17
N GLU A 9 8.75 -15.36 6.99
CA GLU A 9 8.67 -13.98 6.53
C GLU A 9 10.05 -13.55 6.01
N SER A 10 11.13 -13.58 6.77
CA SER A 10 12.43 -13.07 6.28
C SER A 10 12.91 -13.70 4.96
N ILE A 11 12.62 -14.98 4.71
CA ILE A 11 12.97 -15.68 3.46
C ILE A 11 12.10 -15.21 2.28
N SER A 12 10.79 -15.06 2.46
CA SER A 12 9.91 -14.50 1.42
C SER A 12 10.34 -13.07 1.04
N ARG A 13 11.08 -12.36 1.92
CA ARG A 13 11.53 -10.99 1.70
C ARG A 13 12.68 -11.00 0.74
N LEU A 14 13.69 -11.79 1.08
CA LEU A 14 14.89 -11.97 0.26
C LEU A 14 14.54 -12.60 -1.08
N GLY A 15 13.64 -13.58 -1.11
CA GLY A 15 13.16 -14.19 -2.36
C GLY A 15 12.38 -13.23 -3.25
N GLY A 16 11.74 -12.20 -2.68
CA GLY A 16 11.00 -11.19 -3.43
C GLY A 16 11.86 -10.04 -3.97
N LEU A 17 13.07 -9.81 -3.45
CA LEU A 17 13.91 -8.69 -3.86
C LEU A 17 14.27 -8.69 -5.36
N PRO A 18 14.70 -9.83 -5.97
CA PRO A 18 14.99 -9.84 -7.40
C PRO A 18 13.76 -9.47 -8.25
N TRP A 19 12.56 -9.85 -7.80
CA TRP A 19 11.31 -9.53 -8.49
C TRP A 19 10.91 -8.07 -8.32
N ARG A 20 11.24 -7.46 -7.19
CA ARG A 20 10.98 -6.03 -6.93
C ARG A 20 11.73 -5.13 -7.91
N ASP A 21 12.95 -5.52 -8.27
CA ASP A 21 13.80 -4.77 -9.21
C ASP A 21 13.46 -5.10 -10.67
N ARG A 22 13.12 -6.36 -10.95
CA ARG A 22 12.92 -6.85 -12.32
C ARG A 22 11.51 -6.62 -12.87
N LEU A 23 10.46 -6.81 -12.06
CA LEU A 23 9.08 -6.73 -12.56
C LEU A 23 8.73 -5.41 -13.25
N PRO A 24 9.12 -4.22 -12.74
CA PRO A 24 8.82 -2.96 -13.44
C PRO A 24 9.31 -2.92 -14.89
N GLN A 25 10.35 -3.69 -15.23
CA GLN A 25 10.90 -3.77 -16.58
C GLN A 25 10.14 -4.80 -17.45
N ASP A 26 9.64 -5.87 -16.84
CA ASP A 26 9.07 -7.03 -17.53
C ASP A 26 7.53 -6.98 -17.64
N ILE A 27 6.84 -6.15 -16.84
CA ILE A 27 5.37 -6.21 -16.74
C ILE A 27 4.66 -5.92 -18.06
N ARG A 28 5.21 -5.05 -18.92
CA ARG A 28 4.61 -4.72 -20.22
C ARG A 28 4.49 -5.96 -21.10
N GLN A 29 5.62 -6.63 -21.35
CA GLN A 29 5.66 -7.80 -22.24
C GLN A 29 4.88 -8.95 -21.61
N THR A 30 5.11 -9.22 -20.33
CA THR A 30 4.47 -10.34 -19.62
C THR A 30 2.94 -10.19 -19.60
N CYS A 31 2.42 -8.99 -19.35
CA CYS A 31 0.97 -8.77 -19.37
C CYS A 31 0.39 -8.82 -20.78
N ALA A 32 1.11 -8.33 -21.79
CA ALA A 32 0.68 -8.44 -23.18
C ALA A 32 0.59 -9.90 -23.64
N ASP A 33 1.61 -10.71 -23.33
CA ASP A 33 1.65 -12.13 -23.66
C ASP A 33 0.53 -12.91 -22.97
N ALA A 34 0.19 -12.54 -21.74
CA ALA A 34 -0.90 -13.15 -20.98
C ALA A 34 -2.29 -12.59 -21.31
N GLY A 35 -2.39 -11.48 -22.06
CA GLY A 35 -3.65 -10.75 -22.23
C GLY A 35 -4.23 -10.22 -20.90
N ALA A 36 -3.36 -9.88 -19.96
CA ALA A 36 -3.75 -9.51 -18.60
C ALA A 36 -4.19 -8.04 -18.51
N ALA A 37 -5.24 -7.78 -17.73
CA ALA A 37 -5.71 -6.42 -17.39
C ALA A 37 -5.13 -5.91 -16.06
N GLY A 38 -4.23 -6.67 -15.43
CA GLY A 38 -3.68 -6.32 -14.12
C GLY A 38 -2.69 -7.36 -13.59
N ILE A 39 -2.03 -6.99 -12.50
CA ILE A 39 -1.07 -7.83 -11.78
C ILE A 39 -1.52 -8.08 -10.35
N CYS A 40 -1.16 -9.24 -9.82
CA CYS A 40 -1.47 -9.66 -8.46
C CYS A 40 -0.20 -10.17 -7.77
N VAL A 41 0.46 -9.31 -7.01
CA VAL A 41 1.81 -9.59 -6.49
C VAL A 41 1.88 -9.58 -4.97
N HIS A 42 2.83 -10.33 -4.41
CA HIS A 42 3.08 -10.29 -2.98
C HIS A 42 3.51 -8.88 -2.54
N HIS A 43 3.01 -8.39 -1.41
CA HIS A 43 3.19 -7.00 -0.95
C HIS A 43 4.64 -6.54 -0.73
N TRP A 44 5.60 -7.45 -0.69
CA TRP A 44 7.02 -7.10 -0.63
C TRP A 44 7.67 -6.80 -1.97
N VAL A 45 7.03 -7.19 -3.04
CA VAL A 45 7.47 -6.89 -4.40
C VAL A 45 6.93 -5.52 -4.85
N VAL A 46 5.92 -4.98 -4.17
CA VAL A 46 5.30 -3.69 -4.49
C VAL A 46 6.26 -2.53 -4.22
N SER A 47 6.67 -1.84 -5.27
CA SER A 47 7.36 -0.54 -5.24
C SER A 47 6.51 0.52 -5.91
N GLU A 48 6.73 1.79 -5.58
CA GLU A 48 6.08 2.93 -6.28
C GLU A 48 6.36 2.86 -7.79
N GLN A 49 7.59 2.57 -8.19
CA GLN A 49 7.97 2.38 -9.59
C GLN A 49 7.16 1.28 -10.29
N LEU A 50 6.90 0.15 -9.62
CA LEU A 50 6.08 -0.93 -10.18
C LEU A 50 4.65 -0.47 -10.41
N VAL A 51 4.07 0.22 -9.42
CA VAL A 51 2.70 0.73 -9.49
C VAL A 51 2.58 1.79 -10.58
N GLU A 52 3.51 2.74 -10.65
CA GLU A 52 3.55 3.77 -11.69
C GLU A 52 3.62 3.16 -13.09
N GLU A 53 4.51 2.19 -13.33
CA GLU A 53 4.58 1.54 -14.65
C GLU A 53 3.30 0.76 -14.97
N ALA A 54 2.73 0.05 -14.00
CA ALA A 54 1.47 -0.67 -14.21
C ALA A 54 0.34 0.30 -14.57
N HIS A 55 0.22 1.41 -13.85
CA HIS A 55 -0.78 2.43 -14.13
C HIS A 55 -0.57 3.13 -15.48
N ARG A 56 0.68 3.36 -15.91
CA ARG A 56 0.98 3.86 -17.28
C ARG A 56 0.49 2.91 -18.37
N LEU A 57 0.42 1.62 -18.07
CA LEU A 57 -0.08 0.58 -18.97
C LEU A 57 -1.58 0.31 -18.81
N ALA A 58 -2.29 1.09 -17.99
CA ALA A 58 -3.68 0.87 -17.60
C ALA A 58 -3.94 -0.50 -16.96
N LEU A 59 -2.94 -1.05 -16.27
CA LEU A 59 -3.03 -2.31 -15.53
C LEU A 59 -3.46 -2.05 -14.09
N HIS A 60 -4.41 -2.84 -13.60
CA HIS A 60 -4.81 -2.84 -12.20
C HIS A 60 -3.79 -3.57 -11.31
N VAL A 61 -3.46 -3.02 -10.14
CA VAL A 61 -2.49 -3.58 -9.21
C VAL A 61 -3.17 -4.08 -7.93
N ASN A 62 -3.27 -5.40 -7.78
CA ASN A 62 -3.65 -6.03 -6.52
C ASN A 62 -2.42 -6.53 -5.77
N THR A 63 -2.48 -6.49 -4.44
CA THR A 63 -1.44 -7.09 -3.60
C THR A 63 -1.98 -8.03 -2.53
N TRP A 64 -1.19 -9.06 -2.19
CA TRP A 64 -1.56 -10.10 -1.24
C TRP A 64 -0.38 -10.54 -0.34
N THR A 65 -0.62 -11.28 0.74
CA THR A 65 -1.77 -11.08 1.65
C THR A 65 -1.31 -10.10 2.72
N VAL A 66 -2.04 -9.01 2.92
CA VAL A 66 -1.62 -7.93 3.82
C VAL A 66 -2.49 -7.92 5.07
N ASN A 67 -2.01 -8.59 6.12
CA ASN A 67 -2.72 -8.69 7.40
C ASN A 67 -2.29 -7.62 8.41
N ASN A 68 -1.17 -6.94 8.15
CA ASN A 68 -0.63 -5.92 9.05
C ASN A 68 -1.16 -4.52 8.67
N PRO A 69 -1.76 -3.76 9.61
CA PRO A 69 -2.25 -2.40 9.38
C PRO A 69 -1.23 -1.41 8.82
N LEU A 70 0.02 -1.45 9.31
CA LEU A 70 1.09 -0.57 8.83
C LEU A 70 1.47 -0.92 7.40
N ALA A 71 1.63 -2.21 7.09
CA ALA A 71 1.90 -2.65 5.73
C ALA A 71 0.75 -2.26 4.78
N ALA A 72 -0.51 -2.37 5.21
CA ALA A 72 -1.66 -1.93 4.40
C ALA A 72 -1.59 -0.43 4.07
N ARG A 73 -1.20 0.41 5.04
CA ARG A 73 -0.98 1.84 4.80
C ARG A 73 0.16 2.09 3.83
N MET A 74 1.26 1.36 3.94
CA MET A 74 2.38 1.45 3.00
C MET A 74 1.96 1.07 1.57
N MET A 75 1.19 -0.01 1.41
CA MET A 75 0.70 -0.44 0.10
C MET A 75 -0.26 0.58 -0.51
N ALA A 76 -1.20 1.11 0.29
CA ALA A 76 -2.09 2.17 -0.15
C ALA A 76 -1.31 3.45 -0.52
N GLY A 77 -0.29 3.81 0.27
CA GLY A 77 0.59 4.95 -0.03
C GLY A 77 1.42 4.76 -1.29
N ALA A 78 1.82 3.53 -1.60
CA ALA A 78 2.49 3.18 -2.86
C ALA A 78 1.56 3.20 -4.08
N GLY A 79 0.24 3.35 -3.88
CA GLY A 79 -0.75 3.50 -4.94
C GLY A 79 -1.40 2.21 -5.45
N VAL A 80 -1.32 1.09 -4.71
CA VAL A 80 -2.01 -0.14 -5.16
C VAL A 80 -3.53 0.06 -5.20
N ASP A 81 -4.19 -0.54 -6.20
CA ASP A 81 -5.63 -0.40 -6.41
C ASP A 81 -6.45 -1.28 -5.45
N SER A 82 -5.89 -2.42 -5.04
CA SER A 82 -6.56 -3.35 -4.13
C SER A 82 -5.60 -4.11 -3.23
N ILE A 83 -6.11 -4.48 -2.04
CA ILE A 83 -5.39 -5.22 -1.01
C ILE A 83 -6.20 -6.46 -0.65
N THR A 84 -5.61 -7.62 -0.88
CA THR A 84 -6.09 -8.92 -0.40
C THR A 84 -5.64 -9.14 1.04
N THR A 85 -6.58 -9.44 1.95
CA THR A 85 -6.33 -9.56 3.39
C THR A 85 -7.29 -10.55 4.05
N ASP A 86 -6.81 -11.25 5.08
CA ASP A 86 -7.63 -12.07 5.98
C ASP A 86 -8.25 -11.23 7.11
N ARG A 87 -7.86 -9.96 7.24
CA ARG A 87 -8.20 -9.04 8.35
C ARG A 87 -8.83 -7.76 7.82
N VAL A 88 -9.94 -7.90 7.09
CA VAL A 88 -10.63 -6.79 6.39
C VAL A 88 -11.04 -5.68 7.37
N ASP A 89 -11.49 -6.01 8.57
CA ASP A 89 -11.85 -5.08 9.63
C ASP A 89 -10.67 -4.18 10.04
N LEU A 90 -9.51 -4.78 10.33
CA LEU A 90 -8.30 -4.06 10.75
C LEU A 90 -7.74 -3.20 9.62
N VAL A 91 -7.68 -3.72 8.40
CA VAL A 91 -7.20 -2.98 7.23
C VAL A 91 -8.10 -1.78 6.93
N ARG A 92 -9.43 -1.96 6.94
CA ARG A 92 -10.37 -0.85 6.71
C ARG A 92 -10.27 0.23 7.79
N LEU A 93 -10.03 -0.13 9.05
CA LEU A 93 -9.79 0.85 10.11
C LEU A 93 -8.48 1.61 9.84
N ALA A 94 -7.41 0.88 9.51
CA ALA A 94 -6.09 1.46 9.27
C ALA A 94 -6.08 2.50 8.14
N LEU A 95 -6.79 2.22 7.04
CA LEU A 95 -6.88 3.09 5.87
C LEU A 95 -7.77 4.32 6.10
N ARG A 96 -8.88 4.18 6.86
CA ARG A 96 -9.71 5.34 7.22
C ARG A 96 -8.97 6.37 8.06
N SER A 97 -8.17 5.93 9.02
CA SER A 97 -7.35 6.86 9.81
C SER A 97 -6.26 7.56 9.00
N GLN A 98 -5.95 7.13 7.77
CA GLN A 98 -5.01 7.80 6.86
C GLN A 98 -5.65 8.88 5.98
N SER A 99 -6.96 8.87 5.79
CA SER A 99 -7.67 9.93 5.07
C SER A 99 -8.10 11.09 6.01
N GLU A 100 -8.22 10.84 7.31
CA GLU A 100 -8.46 11.87 8.35
C GLU A 100 -7.29 12.81 8.77
N PRO A 101 -5.99 12.57 8.48
CA PRO A 101 -4.89 13.47 8.81
C PRO A 101 -5.00 14.86 8.18
N SER A 102 -5.48 14.98 6.93
CA SER A 102 -5.72 16.28 6.28
C SER A 102 -6.86 17.03 6.98
N ARG A 103 -7.98 16.34 7.25
CA ARG A 103 -9.12 16.90 8.00
C ARG A 103 -8.74 17.34 9.41
N SER A 104 -7.89 16.59 10.10
CA SER A 104 -7.44 16.93 11.45
C SER A 104 -6.37 18.03 11.45
N ALA A 105 -5.55 18.16 10.40
CA ALA A 105 -4.63 19.30 10.22
C ALA A 105 -5.40 20.59 9.91
N GLU A 106 -6.41 20.52 9.05
CA GLU A 106 -7.36 21.61 8.76
C GLU A 106 -8.12 22.02 10.01
N LEU A 107 -8.64 21.05 10.78
CA LEU A 107 -9.33 21.31 12.04
C LEU A 107 -8.40 21.97 13.07
N ARG A 108 -7.17 21.49 13.23
CA ARG A 108 -6.16 22.11 14.10
C ARG A 108 -5.80 23.54 13.66
N SER A 109 -5.74 23.79 12.35
CA SER A 109 -5.52 25.12 11.79
C SER A 109 -6.70 26.06 12.12
N SER A 110 -7.93 25.60 11.88
CA SER A 110 -9.16 26.33 12.17
C SER A 110 -9.33 26.64 13.66
N VAL A 111 -9.04 25.69 14.56
CA VAL A 111 -9.06 25.92 16.02
C VAL A 111 -8.03 26.97 16.44
N ARG A 112 -6.80 26.93 15.88
CA ARG A 112 -5.78 27.96 16.16
C ARG A 112 -6.19 29.35 15.68
N GLU A 113 -6.85 29.43 14.53
CA GLU A 113 -7.38 30.68 13.99
C GLU A 113 -8.47 31.26 14.91
N ALA A 114 -9.43 30.42 15.32
CA ALA A 114 -10.53 30.81 16.20
C ALA A 114 -10.06 31.28 17.59
N VAL A 115 -9.04 30.63 18.16
CA VAL A 115 -8.43 31.08 19.42
C VAL A 115 -7.70 32.42 19.27
N ARG A 116 -7.13 32.72 18.09
CA ARG A 116 -6.45 34.00 17.83
C ARG A 116 -7.41 35.17 17.66
N THR A 117 -8.58 34.93 17.07
CA THR A 117 -9.58 35.96 16.74
C THR A 117 -10.65 36.13 17.83
N ALA A 118 -10.64 35.29 18.86
CA ALA A 118 -11.53 35.42 20.00
C ALA A 118 -11.26 36.75 20.76
N PRO A 119 -12.31 37.52 21.11
CA PRO A 119 -12.15 38.70 21.97
C PRO A 119 -11.64 38.27 23.35
N ARG A 120 -10.79 39.11 23.96
CA ARG A 120 -10.26 38.89 25.32
C ARG A 120 -11.34 39.01 26.39
#